data_AF-A0A6L3MLU6-F1
#
_entry.id   AF-A0A6L3MLU6-F1
#
_cell.length_a   1.000
_cell.length_b   1.000
_cell.length_c   1.000
_cell.angle_alpha   90.00
_cell.angle_beta   90.00
_cell.angle_gamma   90.00
#
_symmetry.space_group_name_H-M   'P 1'
#
loop_
_entity.id
_entity.type
_entity.pdbx_description
1 polymer ?
#
loop_
_entity_poly.entity_id
_entity_poly.type
_entity_poly.pdbx_seq_one_letter_code
_entity_poly.pdbx_strand_id
1 'polypeptide(L)'
;MRADDMLVSVRSRKLACVLDPALVLGSRVGLPFALRLSRVLEPWLTRSFWQVIDASELLLPGLAAASQRDDADARWPVADVLRAWIALRDATDAGAWPFRWIGDNLAESQLDGAVDPGIVMDYETLAEALLMRLRPEDAPLHGIWPSRWDHREASVDTLALSAALDGALVLTAAMAEREPWPVQALARIGHPARLLDPLPDERSASLFAAERTLLRDALAAAGLASLAQALPPLVALHVNVVPAMREAGWMPVQPCAEEGPGTPDRIAAANPWDDVRAWWYYL
;
A
#
# COMPACT_ATOMS: atom_id res chain seq x y z
N MET A 1 -15.84 11.60 -50.68
CA MET A 1 -14.66 11.19 -49.89
C MET A 1 -14.82 11.83 -48.51
N ARG A 2 -15.38 11.10 -47.54
CA ARG A 2 -15.63 11.60 -46.18
C ARG A 2 -14.35 11.33 -45.38
N ALA A 3 -13.76 12.38 -44.80
CA ALA A 3 -12.68 12.22 -43.84
C ALA A 3 -13.28 11.59 -42.59
N ASP A 4 -12.80 10.40 -42.21
CA ASP A 4 -13.10 9.82 -40.92
C ASP A 4 -12.42 10.68 -39.84
N ASP A 5 -13.23 11.23 -38.94
CA ASP A 5 -12.76 11.95 -37.76
C ASP A 5 -11.99 10.97 -36.86
N MET A 6 -10.65 11.04 -36.90
CA MET A 6 -9.79 10.34 -35.96
C MET A 6 -9.90 11.00 -34.57
N LEU A 7 -10.63 10.36 -33.67
CA LEU A 7 -10.59 10.65 -32.24
C LEU A 7 -9.35 10.01 -31.62
N VAL A 8 -8.27 10.79 -31.50
CA VAL A 8 -7.08 10.41 -30.72
C VAL A 8 -7.31 10.81 -29.27
N SER A 9 -7.68 9.86 -28.40
CA SER A 9 -7.68 10.09 -26.95
C SER A 9 -6.33 9.69 -26.36
N VAL A 10 -5.49 10.67 -26.00
CA VAL A 10 -4.30 10.42 -25.18
C VAL A 10 -4.77 10.30 -23.73
N ARG A 11 -4.93 9.06 -23.24
CA ARG A 11 -5.15 8.82 -21.81
C ARG A 11 -3.79 8.76 -21.14
N SER A 12 -3.41 9.81 -20.42
CA SER A 12 -2.28 9.75 -19.50
C SER A 12 -2.55 8.66 -18.45
N ARG A 13 -1.66 7.68 -18.32
CA ARG A 13 -1.75 6.66 -17.26
C ARG A 13 -1.69 7.38 -15.91
N LYS A 14 -2.66 7.12 -15.03
CA LYS A 14 -2.64 7.65 -13.67
C LYS A 14 -1.50 6.99 -12.90
N LEU A 15 -0.85 7.77 -12.04
CA LEU A 15 0.20 7.25 -11.15
C LEU A 15 -0.42 6.29 -10.12
N ALA A 16 0.16 5.10 -10.01
CA ALA A 16 -0.24 4.11 -9.02
C ALA A 16 0.08 4.64 -7.61
N CYS A 17 -0.90 4.50 -6.72
CA CYS A 17 -0.85 5.06 -5.38
C CYS A 17 -1.40 4.06 -4.39
N VAL A 18 -0.54 3.43 -3.60
CA VAL A 18 -0.97 2.55 -2.51
C VAL A 18 -1.49 3.39 -1.36
N LEU A 19 -2.72 3.11 -0.93
CA LEU A 19 -3.33 3.78 0.21
C LEU A 19 -3.07 2.97 1.47
N ASP A 20 -2.34 3.56 2.41
CA ASP A 20 -2.18 2.97 3.73
C ASP A 20 -3.56 2.88 4.40
N PRO A 21 -3.98 1.69 4.85
CA PRO A 21 -5.24 1.52 5.58
C PRO A 21 -5.38 2.45 6.79
N ALA A 22 -4.28 2.77 7.49
CA ALA A 22 -4.32 3.68 8.64
C ALA A 22 -4.75 5.11 8.25
N LEU A 23 -4.52 5.51 6.98
CA LEU A 23 -5.03 6.78 6.44
C LEU A 23 -6.52 6.67 6.09
N VAL A 24 -6.92 5.65 5.33
CA VAL A 24 -8.28 5.57 4.77
C VAL A 24 -9.35 5.01 5.70
N LEU A 25 -8.94 4.25 6.73
CA LEU A 25 -9.82 3.75 7.79
C LEU A 25 -9.70 4.59 9.07
N GLY A 26 -8.52 5.14 9.35
CA GLY A 26 -8.24 5.91 10.57
C GLY A 26 -8.62 7.40 10.51
N SER A 27 -8.99 7.92 9.35
CA SER A 27 -9.46 9.30 9.19
C SER A 27 -10.97 9.35 8.96
N ARG A 28 -11.66 10.29 9.64
CA ARG A 28 -13.10 10.55 9.46
C ARG A 28 -13.50 10.88 8.02
N VAL A 29 -12.55 11.37 7.22
CA VAL A 29 -12.77 11.70 5.80
C VAL A 29 -12.06 10.72 4.86
N GLY A 30 -11.64 9.55 5.36
CA GLY A 30 -10.84 8.57 4.62
C GLY A 30 -11.50 8.05 3.35
N LEU A 31 -12.78 7.64 3.41
CA LEU A 31 -13.53 7.23 2.23
C LEU A 31 -13.73 8.38 1.21
N PRO A 32 -14.27 9.55 1.59
CA PRO A 32 -14.36 10.70 0.69
C PRO A 32 -13.02 11.09 0.05
N PHE A 33 -11.93 10.99 0.82
CA PHE A 33 -10.57 11.22 0.34
C PHE A 33 -10.19 10.22 -0.76
N ALA A 34 -10.33 8.92 -0.49
CA ALA A 34 -9.97 7.86 -1.44
C ALA A 34 -10.78 7.96 -2.75
N LEU A 35 -12.09 8.22 -2.65
CA LEU A 35 -12.96 8.38 -3.83
C LEU A 35 -12.57 9.61 -4.66
N ARG A 36 -12.24 10.75 -4.04
CA ARG A 36 -11.78 11.94 -4.77
C ARG A 36 -10.41 11.73 -5.39
N LEU A 37 -9.51 11.07 -4.67
CA LEU A 37 -8.16 10.74 -5.13
C LEU A 37 -8.19 9.87 -6.39
N SER A 38 -9.14 8.93 -6.48
CA SER A 38 -9.32 8.07 -7.67
C SER A 38 -9.57 8.83 -8.98
N ARG A 39 -9.93 10.13 -8.92
CA ARG A 39 -10.11 10.98 -10.10
C ARG A 39 -8.78 11.35 -10.75
N VAL A 40 -7.70 11.42 -9.97
CA VAL A 40 -6.39 11.96 -10.39
C VAL A 40 -5.25 10.95 -10.27
N LEU A 41 -5.35 9.98 -9.36
CA LEU A 41 -4.42 8.86 -9.20
C LEU A 41 -5.14 7.52 -9.43
N GLU A 42 -4.35 6.45 -9.55
CA GLU A 42 -4.84 5.08 -9.51
C GLU A 42 -4.64 4.51 -8.11
N PRO A 43 -5.65 4.58 -7.23
CA PRO A 43 -5.52 4.13 -5.85
C PRO A 43 -5.56 2.60 -5.77
N TRP A 44 -4.59 2.05 -5.05
CA TRP A 44 -4.48 0.63 -4.70
C TRP A 44 -4.80 0.45 -3.22
N LEU A 45 -5.71 -0.48 -2.93
CA LEU A 45 -6.06 -0.92 -1.58
C LEU A 45 -5.30 -2.22 -1.27
N THR A 46 -4.81 -2.34 -0.04
CA THR A 46 -4.04 -3.51 0.39
C THR A 46 -4.94 -4.69 0.78
N ARG A 47 -4.37 -5.90 0.85
CA ARG A 47 -5.08 -7.07 1.40
C ARG A 47 -5.56 -6.81 2.83
N SER A 48 -4.70 -6.26 3.69
CA SER A 48 -5.05 -5.85 5.07
C SER A 48 -6.26 -4.90 5.14
N PHE A 49 -6.47 -4.02 4.15
CA PHE A 49 -7.67 -3.20 4.11
C PHE A 49 -8.93 -4.06 4.01
N TRP A 50 -8.95 -5.02 3.09
CA TRP A 50 -10.10 -5.90 2.86
C TRP A 50 -10.37 -6.83 4.02
N GLN A 51 -9.32 -7.39 4.62
CA GLN A 51 -9.43 -8.21 5.83
C GLN A 51 -10.17 -7.45 6.96
N VAL A 52 -9.99 -6.13 7.08
CA VAL A 52 -10.75 -5.31 8.05
C VAL A 52 -12.21 -5.17 7.67
N ILE A 53 -12.50 -4.93 6.38
CA ILE A 53 -13.88 -4.84 5.90
C ILE A 53 -14.60 -6.18 6.14
N ASP A 54 -13.92 -7.30 5.90
CA ASP A 54 -14.48 -8.65 6.06
C ASP A 54 -14.61 -9.06 7.52
N ALA A 55 -13.69 -8.65 8.39
CA ALA A 55 -13.76 -8.86 9.83
C ALA A 55 -14.64 -7.82 10.57
N SER A 56 -15.34 -6.95 9.85
CA SER A 56 -16.02 -5.79 10.42
C SER A 56 -17.05 -6.12 11.51
N GLU A 57 -17.78 -7.24 11.40
CA GLU A 57 -18.75 -7.69 12.40
C GLU A 57 -18.10 -7.95 13.78
N LEU A 58 -16.85 -8.41 13.77
CA LEU A 58 -16.06 -8.66 14.98
C LEU A 58 -15.43 -7.37 15.53
N LEU A 59 -15.06 -6.44 14.64
CA LEU A 59 -14.35 -5.22 15.00
C LEU A 59 -15.28 -4.11 15.49
N LEU A 60 -16.43 -3.91 14.84
CA LEU A 60 -17.35 -2.79 15.12
C LEU A 60 -17.80 -2.70 16.59
N PRO A 61 -18.13 -3.79 17.31
CA PRO A 61 -18.46 -3.72 18.73
C PRO A 61 -17.32 -3.16 19.58
N GLY A 62 -16.08 -3.58 19.30
CA GLY A 62 -14.88 -3.10 19.99
C GLY A 62 -14.56 -1.65 19.68
N LEU A 63 -14.71 -1.23 18.41
CA LEU A 63 -14.47 0.15 17.99
C LEU A 63 -15.51 1.13 18.58
N ALA A 64 -16.77 0.70 18.70
CA ALA A 64 -17.80 1.49 19.35
C ALA A 64 -17.48 1.73 20.84
N ALA A 65 -16.91 0.73 21.52
CA ALA A 65 -16.49 0.85 22.92
C ALA A 65 -15.17 1.64 23.10
N ALA A 66 -14.24 1.53 22.14
CA ALA A 66 -12.94 2.21 22.17
C ALA A 66 -13.04 3.72 21.94
N SER A 67 -14.09 4.19 21.25
CA SER A 67 -14.33 5.64 21.06
C SER A 67 -14.47 6.44 22.37
N GLN A 68 -14.58 5.76 23.52
CA GLN A 68 -14.60 6.36 24.86
C GLN A 68 -13.24 6.37 25.58
N ARG A 69 -12.22 5.70 25.02
CA ARG A 69 -10.85 5.70 25.55
C ARG A 69 -9.98 6.54 24.64
N ASP A 70 -9.43 7.61 25.20
CA ASP A 70 -8.49 8.56 24.57
C ASP A 70 -7.11 7.91 24.29
N ASP A 71 -7.07 6.70 23.72
CA ASP A 71 -5.83 6.11 23.22
C ASP A 71 -5.48 6.80 21.88
N ALA A 72 -4.87 7.98 22.01
CA ALA A 72 -4.41 8.83 20.91
C ALA A 72 -3.32 8.18 20.03
N ASP A 73 -2.79 7.04 20.44
CA ASP A 73 -1.53 6.48 19.93
C ASP A 73 -1.67 5.46 18.80
N ALA A 74 -2.89 5.03 18.48
CA ALA A 74 -3.13 4.18 17.32
C ALA A 74 -4.29 4.76 16.51
N ARG A 75 -4.06 5.05 15.22
CA ARG A 75 -5.16 5.33 14.28
C ARG A 75 -5.88 4.04 13.99
N TRP A 76 -6.67 3.60 14.97
CA TRP A 76 -7.63 2.52 14.82
C TRP A 76 -8.61 2.88 13.69
N PRO A 77 -9.14 1.88 12.98
CA PRO A 77 -10.28 2.11 12.11
C PRO A 77 -11.39 2.87 12.84
N VAL A 78 -11.88 3.95 12.25
CA VAL A 78 -13.00 4.71 12.80
C VAL A 78 -14.29 3.96 12.44
N ALA A 79 -15.11 3.63 13.44
CA ALA A 79 -16.30 2.80 13.24
C ALA A 79 -17.23 3.33 12.14
N ASP A 80 -17.49 4.64 12.10
CA ASP A 80 -18.35 5.24 11.07
C ASP A 80 -17.73 5.21 9.68
N VAL A 81 -16.40 5.30 9.59
CA VAL A 81 -15.66 5.21 8.32
C VAL A 81 -15.69 3.77 7.80
N LEU A 82 -15.48 2.80 8.69
CA LEU A 82 -15.61 1.38 8.37
C LEU A 82 -17.02 1.05 7.86
N ARG A 83 -18.07 1.53 8.55
CA ARG A 83 -19.47 1.40 8.07
C ARG A 83 -19.68 2.03 6.70
N ALA A 84 -19.09 3.20 6.44
CA ALA A 84 -19.21 3.85 5.15
C ALA A 84 -18.55 3.05 4.01
N TRP A 85 -17.39 2.43 4.27
CA TRP A 85 -16.74 1.52 3.32
C TRP A 85 -17.56 0.25 3.06
N ILE A 86 -18.16 -0.35 4.10
CA ILE A 86 -19.07 -1.49 3.97
C ILE A 86 -20.29 -1.10 3.12
N ALA A 87 -20.92 0.04 3.42
CA ALA A 87 -22.05 0.52 2.65
C ALA A 87 -21.71 0.76 1.17
N LEU A 88 -20.49 1.23 0.86
CA LEU A 88 -20.03 1.33 -0.53
C LEU A 88 -19.91 -0.06 -1.17
N ARG A 89 -19.40 -1.06 -0.45
CA ARG A 89 -19.21 -2.44 -0.94
C ARG A 89 -20.54 -3.08 -1.26
N ASP A 90 -21.49 -2.96 -0.35
CA ASP A 90 -22.81 -3.57 -0.52
C ASP A 90 -23.62 -2.89 -1.63
N ALA A 91 -23.32 -1.62 -1.95
CA ALA A 91 -24.01 -0.84 -2.98
C ALA A 91 -23.34 -0.90 -4.38
N THR A 92 -22.11 -1.41 -4.49
CA THR A 92 -21.32 -1.31 -5.73
C THR A 92 -20.65 -2.63 -6.06
N ASP A 93 -20.94 -3.18 -7.25
CA ASP A 93 -20.24 -4.37 -7.76
C ASP A 93 -18.73 -4.15 -7.77
N ALA A 94 -17.96 -5.16 -7.35
CA ALA A 94 -16.49 -5.08 -7.24
C ALA A 94 -15.83 -4.57 -8.54
N GLY A 95 -16.33 -4.98 -9.70
CA GLY A 95 -15.83 -4.55 -11.00
C GLY A 95 -16.00 -3.05 -11.30
N ALA A 96 -16.93 -2.38 -10.62
CA ALA A 96 -17.23 -0.95 -10.79
C ALA A 96 -16.48 -0.05 -9.79
N TRP A 97 -15.69 -0.64 -8.88
CA TRP A 97 -14.90 0.12 -7.93
C TRP A 97 -13.79 0.90 -8.63
N PRO A 98 -13.54 2.16 -8.25
CA PRO A 98 -12.46 2.97 -8.81
C PRO A 98 -11.09 2.64 -8.19
N PHE A 99 -10.99 1.50 -7.49
CA PHE A 99 -9.83 1.05 -6.74
C PHE A 99 -9.28 -0.23 -7.35
N ARG A 100 -7.97 -0.42 -7.20
CA ARG A 100 -7.26 -1.65 -7.55
C ARG A 100 -6.88 -2.40 -6.29
N TRP A 101 -6.78 -3.72 -6.35
CA TRP A 101 -6.29 -4.54 -5.23
C TRP A 101 -5.82 -5.90 -5.72
N ILE A 102 -4.99 -6.55 -4.89
CA ILE A 102 -4.59 -7.94 -5.04
C ILE A 102 -5.40 -8.76 -4.04
N GLY A 103 -6.13 -9.76 -4.53
CA GLY A 103 -6.85 -10.75 -3.72
C GLY A 103 -5.96 -11.92 -3.33
N ASP A 104 -6.53 -13.04 -2.88
CA ASP A 104 -5.73 -14.24 -2.56
C ASP A 104 -5.24 -14.98 -3.82
N ASN A 105 -5.89 -14.70 -4.94
CA ASN A 105 -5.49 -15.19 -6.26
C ASN A 105 -5.83 -14.16 -7.35
N LEU A 106 -5.44 -14.46 -8.59
CA LEU A 106 -5.69 -13.59 -9.73
C LEU A 106 -7.20 -13.36 -10.00
N ALA A 107 -8.05 -14.35 -9.74
CA ALA A 107 -9.50 -14.24 -9.98
C ALA A 107 -10.21 -13.34 -8.95
N GLU A 108 -9.62 -13.17 -7.77
CA GLU A 108 -10.11 -12.29 -6.71
C GLU A 108 -9.46 -10.89 -6.73
N SER A 109 -8.47 -10.70 -7.61
CA SER A 109 -7.76 -9.45 -7.78
C SER A 109 -8.50 -8.53 -8.75
N GLN A 110 -8.65 -7.26 -8.39
CA GLN A 110 -9.16 -6.22 -9.30
C GLN A 110 -7.97 -5.53 -9.96
N LEU A 111 -7.46 -6.18 -11.00
CA LEU A 111 -6.40 -5.63 -11.84
C LEU A 111 -7.03 -4.98 -13.08
N ASP A 112 -6.48 -3.85 -13.54
CA ASP A 112 -6.81 -3.37 -14.88
C ASP A 112 -6.07 -4.23 -15.92
N GLY A 113 -6.61 -4.38 -17.12
CA GLY A 113 -6.03 -5.22 -18.18
C GLY A 113 -4.63 -4.83 -18.66
N ALA A 114 -4.05 -3.76 -18.11
CA ALA A 114 -2.70 -3.27 -18.39
C ALA A 114 -1.65 -3.67 -17.32
N VAL A 115 -2.07 -4.30 -16.21
CA VAL A 115 -1.17 -4.74 -15.14
C VAL A 115 -0.64 -6.14 -15.45
N ASP A 116 0.66 -6.34 -15.24
CA ASP A 116 1.32 -7.63 -15.40
C ASP A 116 0.68 -8.67 -14.44
N PRO A 117 0.18 -9.82 -14.94
CA PRO A 117 -0.31 -10.91 -14.09
C PRO A 117 0.71 -11.41 -13.06
N GLY A 118 2.01 -11.23 -13.32
CA GLY A 118 3.09 -11.56 -12.38
C GLY A 118 3.05 -10.76 -11.07
N ILE A 119 2.32 -9.64 -11.03
CA ILE A 119 2.26 -8.75 -9.86
C ILE A 119 1.81 -9.46 -8.58
N VAL A 120 0.89 -10.43 -8.68
CA VAL A 120 0.39 -11.18 -7.52
C VAL A 120 1.52 -11.98 -6.89
N MET A 121 2.30 -12.68 -7.71
CA MET A 121 3.44 -13.47 -7.25
C MET A 121 4.57 -12.60 -6.70
N ASP A 122 4.84 -11.46 -7.34
CA ASP A 122 5.81 -10.47 -6.85
C ASP A 122 5.39 -9.94 -5.48
N TYR A 123 4.13 -9.54 -5.33
CA TYR A 123 3.56 -9.09 -4.06
C TYR A 123 3.67 -10.15 -2.96
N GLU A 124 3.26 -11.40 -3.22
CA GLU A 124 3.38 -12.48 -2.22
C GLU A 124 4.82 -12.71 -1.79
N THR A 125 5.75 -12.77 -2.75
CA THR A 125 7.17 -12.99 -2.49
C THR A 125 7.75 -11.88 -1.61
N LEU A 126 7.40 -10.62 -1.92
CA LEU A 126 7.85 -9.46 -1.17
C LEU A 126 7.22 -9.41 0.23
N ALA A 127 5.92 -9.71 0.34
CA ALA A 127 5.20 -9.73 1.62
C ALA A 127 5.76 -10.83 2.55
N GLU A 128 5.95 -12.04 2.05
CA GLU A 128 6.53 -13.15 2.80
C GLU A 128 7.96 -12.81 3.25
N ALA A 129 8.80 -12.31 2.35
CA ALA A 129 10.18 -11.95 2.67
C ALA A 129 10.26 -10.83 3.74
N LEU A 130 9.33 -9.86 3.70
CA LEU A 130 9.25 -8.79 4.71
C LEU A 130 8.74 -9.31 6.06
N LEU A 131 7.72 -10.15 6.04
CA LEU A 131 7.14 -10.76 7.24
C LEU A 131 8.18 -11.60 7.99
N MET A 132 9.03 -12.34 7.25
CA MET A 132 10.15 -13.12 7.79
C MET A 132 11.15 -12.25 8.56
N ARG A 133 11.43 -11.02 8.10
CA ARG A 133 12.35 -10.09 8.80
C ARG A 133 11.72 -9.42 10.00
N LEU A 134 10.41 -9.17 9.94
CA LEU A 134 9.69 -8.55 11.05
C LEU A 134 9.39 -9.56 12.17
N ARG A 135 9.70 -10.85 12.00
CA ARG A 135 9.40 -11.92 12.97
C ARG A 135 9.71 -11.46 14.39
N PRO A 136 8.71 -11.50 15.28
CA PRO A 136 8.91 -11.04 16.63
C PRO A 136 9.68 -12.11 17.40
N GLU A 137 10.76 -11.73 18.08
CA GLU A 137 11.39 -12.63 19.04
C GLU A 137 10.45 -12.92 20.23
N ASP A 138 9.42 -12.08 20.47
CA ASP A 138 8.55 -12.13 21.66
C ASP A 138 7.04 -11.83 21.41
N ALA A 139 6.47 -12.04 20.21
CA ALA A 139 5.03 -11.76 20.08
C ALA A 139 4.21 -12.85 20.77
N PRO A 140 3.24 -12.48 21.62
CA PRO A 140 2.28 -13.43 22.14
C PRO A 140 1.59 -14.12 20.97
N LEU A 141 1.50 -15.46 21.03
CA LEU A 141 0.62 -16.28 20.20
C LEU A 141 -0.80 -15.73 20.36
N HIS A 142 -1.18 -14.76 19.54
CA HIS A 142 -2.58 -14.40 19.39
C HIS A 142 -3.26 -15.66 18.87
N GLY A 143 -4.35 -16.04 19.54
CA GLY A 143 -5.14 -17.22 19.19
C GLY A 143 -5.49 -17.22 17.71
N ILE A 144 -6.00 -18.35 17.24
CA ILE A 144 -6.22 -18.77 15.84
C ILE A 144 -6.93 -17.71 14.94
N TRP A 145 -7.46 -16.61 15.50
CA TRP A 145 -8.10 -15.50 14.81
C TRP A 145 -7.43 -14.14 15.14
N PRO A 146 -7.09 -13.30 14.15
CA PRO A 146 -6.67 -11.92 14.41
C PRO A 146 -7.86 -11.17 15.02
N SER A 147 -7.79 -10.88 16.32
CA SER A 147 -8.89 -10.24 17.06
C SER A 147 -8.89 -8.71 16.92
N ARG A 148 -7.88 -8.14 16.25
CA ARG A 148 -7.61 -6.70 16.21
C ARG A 148 -6.93 -6.31 14.90
N TRP A 149 -7.17 -5.07 14.49
CA TRP A 149 -6.38 -4.39 13.47
C TRP A 149 -4.88 -4.45 13.82
N ASP A 150 -4.07 -5.09 12.97
CA ASP A 150 -2.62 -5.14 13.12
C ASP A 150 -1.95 -4.15 12.15
N HIS A 151 -1.49 -3.03 12.69
CA HIS A 151 -0.73 -2.02 11.97
C HIS A 151 0.54 -2.57 11.31
N ARG A 152 1.11 -3.65 11.87
CA ARG A 152 2.29 -4.30 11.32
C ARG A 152 1.95 -5.05 10.04
N GLU A 153 0.94 -5.90 10.06
CA GLU A 153 0.47 -6.63 8.87
C GLU A 153 0.07 -5.64 7.76
N ALA A 154 -0.66 -4.59 8.14
CA ALA A 154 -1.02 -3.50 7.23
C ALA A 154 0.20 -2.81 6.59
N SER A 155 1.27 -2.60 7.38
CA SER A 155 2.52 -2.03 6.88
C SER A 155 3.25 -2.99 5.95
N VAL A 156 3.25 -4.30 6.26
CA VAL A 156 3.84 -5.32 5.40
C VAL A 156 3.16 -5.30 4.03
N ASP A 157 1.83 -5.35 4.00
CA ASP A 157 1.09 -5.34 2.74
C ASP A 157 1.30 -4.04 1.97
N THR A 158 1.29 -2.90 2.66
CA THR A 158 1.51 -1.59 2.04
C THR A 158 2.87 -1.51 1.36
N LEU A 159 3.93 -1.93 2.05
CA LEU A 159 5.29 -1.91 1.53
C LEU A 159 5.50 -2.92 0.41
N ALA A 160 5.00 -4.15 0.57
CA ALA A 160 5.09 -5.20 -0.44
C ALA A 160 4.35 -4.83 -1.73
N LEU A 161 3.14 -4.27 -1.61
CA LEU A 161 2.35 -3.84 -2.76
C LEU A 161 3.01 -2.67 -3.48
N SER A 162 3.54 -1.68 -2.75
CA SER A 162 4.28 -0.56 -3.34
C SER A 162 5.52 -1.04 -4.11
N ALA A 163 6.27 -1.97 -3.53
CA ALA A 163 7.45 -2.56 -4.16
C ALA A 163 7.09 -3.41 -5.40
N ALA A 164 5.98 -4.17 -5.37
CA ALA A 164 5.52 -4.98 -6.50
C ALA A 164 5.08 -4.12 -7.70
N LEU A 165 4.46 -2.96 -7.43
CA LEU A 165 3.94 -2.05 -8.45
C LEU A 165 5.01 -1.19 -9.14
N ASP A 166 6.27 -1.29 -8.74
CA ASP A 166 7.43 -0.59 -9.31
C ASP A 166 7.22 0.92 -9.54
N GLY A 167 7.54 1.72 -8.52
CA GLY A 167 7.36 3.18 -8.56
C GLY A 167 5.99 3.67 -8.11
N ALA A 168 5.16 2.80 -7.52
CA ALA A 168 3.95 3.25 -6.84
C ALA A 168 4.31 3.96 -5.53
N LEU A 169 3.79 5.17 -5.37
CA LEU A 169 3.91 5.90 -4.11
C LEU A 169 2.95 5.34 -3.07
N VAL A 170 3.35 5.39 -1.80
CA VAL A 170 2.47 5.12 -0.66
C VAL A 170 1.96 6.45 -0.14
N LEU A 171 0.64 6.64 -0.11
CA LEU A 171 0.03 7.71 0.69
C LEU A 171 -0.32 7.16 2.07
N THR A 172 0.35 7.72 3.06
CA THR A 172 0.10 7.44 4.47
C THR A 172 -0.09 8.76 5.21
N ALA A 173 -0.32 8.67 6.51
CA ALA A 173 -0.64 9.79 7.34
C ALA A 173 0.34 9.88 8.51
N ALA A 174 0.97 11.05 8.68
CA ALA A 174 1.84 11.31 9.80
C ALA A 174 1.09 11.16 11.11
N MET A 175 1.68 10.48 12.08
CA MET A 175 1.15 10.40 13.45
C MET A 175 1.81 11.52 14.26
N ALA A 176 1.09 12.13 15.21
CA ALA A 176 1.49 13.42 15.81
C ALA A 176 2.97 13.50 16.20
N GLU A 177 3.45 12.53 16.99
CA GLU A 177 4.84 12.46 17.46
C GLU A 177 5.59 11.24 16.90
N ARG A 178 5.06 10.58 15.88
CA ARG A 178 5.60 9.30 15.37
C ARG A 178 5.62 9.28 13.86
N GLU A 179 6.63 8.62 13.32
CA GLU A 179 6.71 8.31 11.91
C GLU A 179 5.50 7.46 11.47
N PRO A 180 5.07 7.54 10.21
CA PRO A 180 4.00 6.67 9.70
C PRO A 180 4.31 5.19 9.88
N TRP A 181 3.28 4.34 9.98
CA TRP A 181 3.45 2.91 10.23
C TRP A 181 4.36 2.19 9.21
N PRO A 182 4.23 2.42 7.89
CA PRO A 182 5.14 1.84 6.91
C PRO A 182 6.61 2.28 7.09
N VAL A 183 6.85 3.52 7.53
CA VAL A 183 8.19 4.03 7.84
C VAL A 183 8.78 3.33 9.07
N GLN A 184 7.97 3.17 10.12
CA GLN A 184 8.39 2.42 11.31
C GLN A 184 8.70 0.96 10.99
N ALA A 185 7.94 0.32 10.11
CA ALA A 185 8.18 -1.07 9.69
C ALA A 185 9.53 -1.22 8.97
N LEU A 186 9.88 -0.28 8.09
CA LEU A 186 11.18 -0.22 7.42
C LEU A 186 12.34 -0.02 8.42
N ALA A 187 12.16 0.86 9.42
CA ALA A 187 13.16 1.04 10.47
C ALA A 187 13.40 -0.24 11.28
N ARG A 188 12.36 -1.03 11.57
CA ARG A 188 12.45 -2.30 12.33
C ARG A 188 13.25 -3.38 11.62
N ILE A 189 13.26 -3.41 10.30
CA ILE A 189 14.05 -4.38 9.53
C ILE A 189 15.49 -3.92 9.25
N GLY A 190 15.90 -2.78 9.84
CA GLY A 190 17.25 -2.22 9.68
C GLY A 190 17.42 -1.28 8.49
N HIS A 191 16.35 -0.90 7.80
CA HIS A 191 16.39 -0.06 6.60
C HIS A 191 15.52 1.20 6.75
N PRO A 192 15.87 2.13 7.65
CA PRO A 192 15.05 3.30 7.93
C PRO A 192 14.85 4.16 6.67
N ALA A 193 13.61 4.58 6.42
CA ALA A 193 13.29 5.48 5.31
C ALA A 193 13.82 6.89 5.61
N ARG A 194 14.48 7.49 4.62
CA ARG A 194 15.07 8.83 4.77
C ARG A 194 13.98 9.91 4.64
N LEU A 195 13.80 10.71 5.70
CA LEU A 195 12.99 11.92 5.63
C LEU A 195 13.67 12.97 4.74
N LEU A 196 12.93 13.52 3.79
CA LEU A 196 13.34 14.62 2.92
C LEU A 196 12.65 15.92 3.38
N ASP A 197 13.19 16.55 4.43
CA ASP A 197 12.70 17.84 4.93
C ASP A 197 13.88 18.72 5.43
N PRO A 198 14.10 19.92 4.86
CA PRO A 198 13.42 20.46 3.68
C PRO A 198 13.71 19.62 2.43
N LEU A 199 12.75 19.56 1.51
CA LEU A 199 13.04 19.04 0.17
C LEU A 199 14.14 19.89 -0.48
N PRO A 200 15.10 19.29 -1.20
CA PRO A 200 16.12 20.05 -1.92
C PRO A 200 15.45 21.11 -2.81
N ASP A 201 16.01 22.32 -2.85
CA ASP A 201 15.43 23.47 -3.54
C ASP A 201 14.89 23.11 -4.95
N GLU A 202 13.78 23.73 -5.35
CA GLU A 202 13.20 23.59 -6.69
C GLU A 202 14.21 23.94 -7.81
N ARG A 203 15.20 24.78 -7.49
CA ARG A 203 16.32 25.15 -8.38
C ARG A 203 17.35 24.04 -8.57
N SER A 204 17.35 23.02 -7.72
CA SER A 204 18.30 21.90 -7.74
C SER A 204 17.86 20.74 -8.64
N ALA A 205 16.79 20.91 -9.45
CA ALA A 205 16.23 19.85 -10.29
C ALA A 205 15.90 18.56 -9.52
N SER A 206 15.44 18.69 -8.27
CA SER A 206 15.04 17.55 -7.44
C SER A 206 13.74 16.94 -7.97
N LEU A 207 13.79 15.67 -8.38
CA LEU A 207 12.62 14.91 -8.83
C LEU A 207 11.51 14.91 -7.76
N PHE A 208 11.87 14.75 -6.49
CA PHE A 208 10.91 14.74 -5.37
C PHE A 208 10.23 16.10 -5.15
N ALA A 209 10.92 17.22 -5.41
CA ALA A 209 10.31 18.55 -5.31
C ALA A 209 9.26 18.76 -6.41
N ALA A 210 9.59 18.37 -7.64
CA ALA A 210 8.66 18.41 -8.77
C ALA A 210 7.46 17.49 -8.55
N GLU A 211 7.69 16.26 -8.10
CA GLU A 211 6.63 15.31 -7.76
C GLU A 211 5.72 15.81 -6.64
N ARG A 212 6.28 16.41 -5.57
CA ARG A 212 5.45 17.00 -4.50
C ARG A 212 4.50 18.06 -5.07
N THR A 213 4.98 18.93 -5.96
CA THR A 213 4.13 19.96 -6.59
C THR A 213 3.04 19.31 -7.44
N LEU A 214 3.40 18.33 -8.29
CA LEU A 214 2.42 17.60 -9.10
C LEU A 214 1.36 16.88 -8.26
N LEU A 215 1.76 16.26 -7.15
CA LEU A 215 0.84 15.63 -6.22
C LEU A 215 -0.09 16.66 -5.57
N ARG A 216 0.44 17.78 -5.07
CA ARG A 216 -0.38 18.85 -4.49
C ARG A 216 -1.40 19.41 -5.48
N ASP A 217 -0.98 19.64 -6.72
CA ASP A 217 -1.85 20.13 -7.78
C ASP A 217 -2.93 19.09 -8.14
N ALA A 218 -2.56 17.81 -8.22
CA ALA A 218 -3.51 16.72 -8.43
C ALA A 218 -4.52 16.62 -7.27
N LEU A 219 -4.06 16.70 -6.02
CA LEU A 219 -4.92 16.68 -4.84
C LEU A 219 -5.88 17.88 -4.84
N ALA A 220 -5.38 19.08 -5.17
CA ALA A 220 -6.20 20.28 -5.30
C ALA A 220 -7.26 20.12 -6.42
N ALA A 221 -6.87 19.61 -7.59
CA ALA A 221 -7.77 19.34 -8.72
C ALA A 221 -8.84 18.29 -8.40
N ALA A 222 -8.53 17.32 -7.53
CA ALA A 222 -9.49 16.37 -7.00
C ALA A 222 -10.47 16.96 -5.96
N GLY A 223 -10.32 18.24 -5.61
CA GLY A 223 -11.11 18.93 -4.60
C GLY A 223 -10.73 18.54 -3.16
N LEU A 224 -9.54 17.96 -2.94
CA LEU A 224 -9.08 17.52 -1.63
C LEU A 224 -8.62 18.67 -0.73
N ALA A 225 -8.38 19.87 -1.29
CA ALA A 225 -8.07 21.07 -0.50
C ALA A 225 -9.16 21.37 0.55
N SER A 226 -10.43 21.09 0.22
CA SER A 226 -11.55 21.23 1.17
C SER A 226 -11.52 20.24 2.34
N LEU A 227 -10.76 19.14 2.22
CA LEU A 227 -10.61 18.12 3.26
C LEU A 227 -9.34 18.31 4.09
N ALA A 228 -8.44 19.24 3.70
CA ALA A 228 -7.12 19.39 4.31
C ALA A 228 -7.17 19.64 5.83
N GLN A 229 -8.20 20.34 6.32
CA GLN A 229 -8.37 20.58 7.77
C GLN A 229 -8.83 19.35 8.56
N ALA A 230 -9.47 18.39 7.89
CA ALA A 230 -9.97 17.16 8.50
C ALA A 230 -9.03 15.96 8.29
N LEU A 231 -8.10 16.08 7.34
CA LEU A 231 -7.07 15.08 7.09
C LEU A 231 -5.93 15.25 8.08
N PRO A 232 -5.36 14.13 8.56
CA PRO A 232 -4.04 14.19 9.17
C PRO A 232 -3.00 14.69 8.14
N PRO A 233 -1.85 15.22 8.58
CA PRO A 233 -0.76 15.59 7.67
C PRO A 233 -0.41 14.40 6.79
N LEU A 234 -0.48 14.62 5.48
CA LEU A 234 -0.27 13.57 4.48
C LEU A 234 1.23 13.37 4.25
N VAL A 235 1.61 12.11 4.07
CA VAL A 235 2.99 11.72 3.78
C VAL A 235 2.99 10.89 2.51
N ALA A 236 3.90 11.24 1.59
CA ALA A 236 4.28 10.39 0.49
C ALA A 236 5.53 9.59 0.89
N LEU A 237 5.46 8.27 0.74
CA LEU A 237 6.58 7.34 0.95
C LEU A 237 6.87 6.63 -0.38
N HIS A 238 8.16 6.60 -0.72
CA HIS A 238 8.70 5.87 -1.85
C HIS A 238 9.52 4.71 -1.35
N VAL A 239 9.28 3.53 -1.91
CA VAL A 239 10.02 2.31 -1.61
C VAL A 239 10.59 1.78 -2.91
N ASN A 240 11.90 1.56 -2.92
CA ASN A 240 12.61 0.96 -4.04
C ASN A 240 13.30 -0.31 -3.55
N VAL A 241 12.81 -1.44 -4.04
CA VAL A 241 13.41 -2.75 -3.83
C VAL A 241 14.13 -3.12 -5.11
N VAL A 242 15.46 -3.27 -5.04
CA VAL A 242 16.23 -3.66 -6.23
C VAL A 242 15.77 -5.05 -6.66
N PRO A 243 15.37 -5.25 -7.93
CA PRO A 243 14.94 -6.55 -8.40
C PRO A 243 16.14 -7.47 -8.56
N ALA A 244 16.69 -7.98 -7.45
CA ALA A 244 17.77 -8.95 -7.47
C ALA A 244 17.33 -10.31 -8.06
N MET A 245 16.02 -10.53 -8.27
CA MET A 245 15.47 -11.85 -8.64
C MET A 245 14.36 -11.85 -9.70
N ARG A 246 14.03 -10.74 -10.38
CA ARG A 246 13.01 -10.78 -11.45
C ARG A 246 13.43 -11.68 -12.64
N GLU A 247 14.73 -11.86 -12.86
CA GLU A 247 15.24 -12.70 -13.96
C GLU A 247 15.51 -14.16 -13.58
N ALA A 248 15.65 -14.49 -12.29
CA ALA A 248 16.04 -15.84 -11.86
C ALA A 248 14.86 -16.80 -11.62
N GLY A 249 13.64 -16.29 -11.44
CA GLY A 249 12.45 -17.08 -11.11
C GLY A 249 11.69 -17.67 -12.30
N TRP A 250 12.08 -17.36 -13.55
CA TRP A 250 11.32 -17.75 -14.75
C TRP A 250 11.89 -18.94 -15.52
N MET A 251 12.92 -19.61 -14.99
CA MET A 251 13.26 -20.93 -15.52
C MET A 251 12.32 -21.98 -14.91
N PRO A 252 11.45 -22.64 -15.69
CA PRO A 252 10.78 -23.82 -15.20
C PRO A 252 11.88 -24.79 -14.77
N VAL A 253 11.91 -25.13 -13.49
CA VAL A 253 12.76 -26.20 -12.97
C VAL A 253 12.45 -27.42 -13.82
N GLN A 254 13.36 -27.77 -14.73
CA GLN A 254 13.28 -29.05 -15.41
C GLN A 254 13.24 -30.11 -14.31
N PRO A 255 12.27 -31.04 -14.31
CA PRO A 255 12.28 -32.14 -13.38
C PRO A 255 13.51 -32.99 -13.74
N CYS A 256 14.61 -32.72 -13.06
CA CYS A 256 15.82 -33.51 -13.19
C CYS A 256 15.54 -34.83 -12.47
N ALA A 257 15.72 -35.92 -13.21
CA ALA A 257 15.55 -37.27 -12.72
C ALA A 257 16.35 -37.49 -11.44
N GLU A 258 15.79 -38.35 -10.58
CA GLU A 258 16.41 -38.87 -9.36
C GLU A 258 17.89 -39.19 -9.54
N GLU A 259 18.75 -38.76 -8.60
CA GLU A 259 19.72 -39.59 -7.88
C GLU A 259 20.75 -38.75 -7.08
N GLY A 260 20.89 -39.05 -5.78
CA GLY A 260 22.08 -38.72 -4.98
C GLY A 260 21.83 -37.95 -3.67
N PRO A 261 22.28 -38.46 -2.50
CA PRO A 261 22.22 -37.75 -1.22
C PRO A 261 23.41 -36.79 -1.13
N GLY A 262 23.36 -35.73 -1.92
CA GLY A 262 24.16 -34.55 -1.74
C GLY A 262 23.21 -33.39 -1.83
N THR A 263 22.80 -32.83 -0.69
CA THR A 263 22.06 -31.56 -0.64
C THR A 263 22.83 -30.56 -1.49
N PRO A 264 22.32 -30.12 -2.65
CA PRO A 264 22.93 -28.99 -3.31
C PRO A 264 22.73 -27.80 -2.37
N ASP A 265 23.81 -27.06 -2.09
CA ASP A 265 23.73 -25.75 -1.46
C ASP A 265 22.63 -24.96 -2.19
N ARG A 266 21.48 -24.81 -1.55
CA ARG A 266 20.54 -23.75 -1.90
C ARG A 266 21.36 -22.49 -1.74
N ILE A 267 21.84 -21.93 -2.86
CA ILE A 267 22.28 -20.54 -2.93
C ILE A 267 21.21 -19.77 -2.15
N ALA A 268 21.57 -19.26 -0.97
CA ALA A 268 20.62 -18.52 -0.15
C ALA A 268 20.14 -17.37 -1.03
N ALA A 269 18.93 -17.49 -1.55
CA ALA A 269 18.33 -16.46 -2.38
C ALA A 269 18.42 -15.16 -1.59
N ALA A 270 19.09 -14.15 -2.16
CA ALA A 270 19.23 -12.86 -1.52
C ALA A 270 17.83 -12.35 -1.15
N ASN A 271 17.65 -11.88 0.08
CA ASN A 271 16.35 -11.38 0.49
C ASN A 271 16.12 -10.05 -0.25
N PRO A 272 14.98 -9.87 -0.97
CA PRO A 272 14.76 -8.64 -1.74
C PRO A 272 14.87 -7.37 -0.90
N TRP A 273 14.58 -7.45 0.40
CA TRP A 273 14.64 -6.31 1.31
C TRP A 273 16.05 -5.93 1.78
N ASP A 274 17.10 -6.72 1.46
CA ASP A 274 18.47 -6.42 1.89
C ASP A 274 19.03 -5.11 1.29
N ASP A 275 18.56 -4.73 0.10
CA ASP A 275 19.01 -3.51 -0.60
C ASP A 275 17.91 -2.45 -0.73
N VAL A 276 16.86 -2.55 0.10
CA VAL A 276 15.75 -1.59 0.04
C VAL A 276 16.22 -0.17 0.33
N ARG A 277 15.74 0.77 -0.49
CA ARG A 277 15.90 2.20 -0.28
C ARG A 277 14.55 2.85 -0.19
N ALA A 278 14.37 3.71 0.80
CA ALA A 278 13.12 4.39 1.00
C ALA A 278 13.31 5.86 1.36
N TRP A 279 12.39 6.69 0.90
CA TRP A 279 12.36 8.13 1.14
C TRP A 279 10.95 8.56 1.42
N TRP A 280 10.76 9.54 2.28
CA TRP A 280 9.44 10.09 2.55
C TRP A 280 9.47 11.59 2.78
N TYR A 281 8.36 12.26 2.49
CA TYR A 281 8.18 13.70 2.68
C TYR A 281 6.71 14.05 2.93
N TYR A 282 6.49 15.21 3.54
CA TYR A 282 5.17 15.76 3.77
C TYR A 282 4.57 16.39 2.51
N LEU A 283 3.28 16.15 2.29
CA LEU A 283 2.46 16.76 1.25
C LEU A 283 1.72 17.99 1.78
#